data_AF-A0A226F5U3-F1
#
_entry.id   AF-A0A226F5U3-F1
#
_cell.length_a   1.000
_cell.length_b   1.000
_cell.length_c   1.000
_cell.angle_alpha   90.00
_cell.angle_beta   90.00
_cell.angle_gamma   90.00
#
_symmetry.space_group_name_H-M   'P 1'
#
loop_
_entity.id
_entity.type
_entity.pdbx_description
1 polymer ?
#
loop_
_entity_poly.entity_id
_entity_poly.type
_entity_poly.pdbx_seq_one_letter_code
_entity_poly.pdbx_strand_id
1 'polypeptide(L)'
;MFCTEILPILKYHLRACSIHMCLPFDLEKRSNRLVKVGSVLKVRMSQFLCVLPTFYCFAMFLLLGFGGLSMTEKFQGSVFFMPNLLACIVRWSNVTGNDAIQIINSFLAFEHSTVKSASENSGTTPLAKAMKYFIELIEISIPIVSVLQMALFLFAPCTPPFIVSMSGKCRGARTVLDSCRWFGHILDTWILSHGVYSAAIPILFVLCVGTVCFLTYLDILKRYVEIFFYVNILLKKSTCSIHPGNFLCIEF
;
A
#
# COMPACT_ATOMS: atom_id res chain seq x y z
N MET A 1 -17.34 0.47 4.30
CA MET A 1 -16.07 -0.28 4.16
C MET A 1 -14.84 0.63 4.21
N PHE A 2 -14.59 1.48 3.22
CA PHE A 2 -13.36 2.27 3.14
C PHE A 2 -13.30 3.32 4.27
N CYS A 3 -14.37 4.09 4.48
CA CYS A 3 -14.49 5.13 5.49
C CYS A 3 -14.62 4.56 6.91
N THR A 4 -15.28 3.40 7.05
CA THR A 4 -15.58 2.82 8.36
C THR A 4 -14.48 1.90 8.87
N GLU A 5 -13.95 1.01 8.03
CA GLU A 5 -12.99 -0.02 8.44
C GLU A 5 -11.54 0.36 8.07
N ILE A 6 -11.32 0.89 6.87
CA ILE A 6 -9.97 1.11 6.33
C ILE A 6 -9.39 2.46 6.73
N LEU A 7 -10.22 3.52 6.79
CA LEU A 7 -9.78 4.87 7.10
C LEU A 7 -9.10 5.00 8.48
N PRO A 8 -9.56 4.32 9.57
CA PRO A 8 -8.82 4.31 10.83
C PRO A 8 -7.41 3.72 10.69
N ILE A 9 -7.26 2.63 9.94
CA ILE A 9 -5.97 1.97 9.68
C ILE A 9 -5.07 2.91 8.86
N LEU A 10 -5.62 3.53 7.80
CA LEU A 10 -4.90 4.52 7.00
C LEU A 10 -4.45 5.73 7.83
N LYS A 11 -5.30 6.23 8.74
CA LYS A 11 -4.94 7.32 9.68
C LYS A 11 -3.76 6.93 10.57
N TYR A 12 -3.79 5.71 11.11
CA TYR A 12 -2.70 5.18 11.92
C TYR A 12 -1.39 5.08 11.10
N HIS A 13 -1.47 4.51 9.91
CA HIS A 13 -0.34 4.38 9.00
C HIS A 13 0.26 5.73 8.61
N LEU A 14 -0.57 6.71 8.25
CA LEU A 14 -0.14 8.06 7.90
C LEU A 14 0.52 8.78 9.07
N ARG A 15 0.07 8.52 10.31
CA ARG A 15 0.73 9.07 11.51
C ARG A 15 2.13 8.51 11.68
N ALA A 16 2.30 7.20 11.51
CA ALA A 16 3.64 6.57 11.50
C ALA A 16 4.50 7.17 10.38
N CYS A 17 3.94 7.29 9.17
CA CYS A 17 4.62 7.88 8.04
C CYS A 17 5.04 9.34 8.27
N SER A 18 4.22 10.13 8.95
CA SER A 18 4.51 11.52 9.31
C SER A 18 5.68 11.62 10.30
N ILE A 19 5.74 10.71 11.28
CA ILE A 19 6.87 10.60 12.23
C ILE A 19 8.17 10.28 11.47
N HIS A 20 8.11 9.35 10.51
CA HIS A 20 9.24 8.99 9.66
C HIS A 20 9.50 9.99 8.51
N MET A 21 8.67 11.03 8.37
CA MET A 21 8.69 11.99 7.27
C MET A 21 8.71 11.34 5.88
N CYS A 22 8.08 10.17 5.73
CA CYS A 22 8.17 9.41 4.49
C CYS A 22 7.23 9.87 3.40
N LEU A 23 6.11 10.50 3.75
CA LEU A 23 5.11 10.97 2.82
C LEU A 23 4.80 12.47 3.00
N PRO A 24 4.71 13.24 1.91
CA PRO A 24 4.36 14.66 1.94
C PRO A 24 2.84 14.88 1.89
N PHE A 25 2.06 14.04 2.58
CA PHE A 25 0.60 14.11 2.60
C PHE A 25 0.07 14.08 4.03
N ASP A 26 -0.95 14.89 4.29
CA ASP A 26 -1.69 14.93 5.54
C ASP A 26 -3.18 14.67 5.26
N LEU A 27 -3.88 14.10 6.23
CA LEU A 27 -5.34 13.95 6.15
C LEU A 27 -6.02 15.22 6.65
N GLU A 28 -6.80 15.86 5.80
CA GLU A 28 -7.58 17.04 6.17
C GLU A 28 -8.75 16.65 7.07
N LYS A 29 -8.76 17.17 8.31
CA LYS A 29 -9.78 16.83 9.32
C LYS A 29 -11.21 17.16 8.90
N ARG A 30 -11.39 18.21 8.09
CA ARG A 30 -12.72 18.72 7.69
C ARG A 30 -13.35 17.86 6.60
N SER A 31 -12.57 17.48 5.58
CA SER A 31 -13.05 16.77 4.40
C SER A 31 -12.82 15.26 4.48
N ASN A 32 -12.01 14.78 5.42
CA ASN A 32 -11.44 13.42 5.44
C ASN A 32 -10.74 13.07 4.12
N ARG A 33 -10.21 14.06 3.39
CA ARG A 33 -9.45 13.84 2.16
C ARG A 33 -7.97 13.97 2.43
N LEU A 34 -7.18 13.23 1.67
CA LEU A 34 -5.73 13.36 1.68
C LEU A 34 -5.33 14.58 0.86
N VAL A 35 -4.60 15.49 1.48
CA VAL A 35 -4.10 16.71 0.86
C VAL A 35 -2.58 16.76 0.95
N LYS A 36 -1.94 17.38 -0.04
CA LYS A 36 -0.49 17.60 -0.01
C LYS A 36 -0.16 18.56 1.11
N VAL A 37 0.91 18.29 1.85
CA VAL A 37 1.36 19.16 2.94
C VAL A 37 1.85 20.49 2.36
N GLY A 38 1.36 21.61 2.90
CA GLY A 38 1.72 22.95 2.44
C GLY A 38 3.15 23.39 2.79
N SER A 39 3.83 22.67 3.69
CA SER A 39 5.21 22.98 4.08
C SER A 39 6.22 22.55 3.02
N VAL A 40 6.87 23.53 2.37
CA VAL A 40 7.93 23.31 1.38
C VAL A 40 9.09 22.50 1.97
N LEU A 41 9.42 22.70 3.24
CA LEU A 41 10.48 21.96 3.92
C LEU A 41 10.18 20.46 3.99
N LYS A 42 8.96 20.08 4.39
CA LYS A 42 8.54 18.68 4.46
C LYS A 42 8.56 18.02 3.07
N VAL A 43 8.12 18.75 2.04
CA VAL A 43 8.17 18.26 0.65
C VAL A 43 9.60 18.03 0.20
N ARG A 44 10.50 19.02 0.38
CA ARG A 44 11.92 18.88 0.03
C ARG A 44 12.61 17.77 0.82
N MET A 45 12.28 17.64 2.10
CA MET A 45 12.85 16.58 2.94
C MET A 45 12.37 15.20 2.50
N SER A 46 11.09 15.03 2.17
CA SER A 46 10.57 13.78 1.60
C SER A 46 11.24 13.43 0.26
N GLN A 47 11.48 14.43 -0.61
CA GLN A 47 12.22 14.27 -1.86
C GLN A 47 13.67 13.84 -1.61
N PHE A 48 14.38 14.51 -0.70
CA PHE A 48 15.75 14.14 -0.32
C PHE A 48 15.80 12.71 0.23
N LEU A 49 14.84 12.35 1.09
CA LEU A 49 14.72 11.00 1.61
C LEU A 49 14.39 9.96 0.53
N CYS A 50 13.95 10.32 -0.68
CA CYS A 50 13.75 9.37 -1.79
C CYS A 50 15.05 9.09 -2.53
N VAL A 51 15.91 10.10 -2.64
CA VAL A 51 17.22 9.99 -3.28
C VAL A 51 18.13 9.02 -2.50
N LEU A 52 18.04 9.02 -1.16
CA LEU A 52 18.86 8.15 -0.31
C LEU A 52 18.64 6.64 -0.57
N PRO A 53 17.40 6.09 -0.56
CA PRO A 53 17.13 4.72 -0.99
C PRO A 53 17.54 4.40 -2.42
N THR A 54 17.51 5.37 -3.35
CA THR A 54 17.98 5.15 -4.72
C THR A 54 19.48 4.89 -4.74
N PHE A 55 20.27 5.71 -4.05
CA PHE A 55 21.70 5.46 -3.88
C PHE A 55 21.98 4.15 -3.16
N TYR A 56 21.17 3.83 -2.15
CA TYR A 56 21.26 2.56 -1.41
C TYR A 56 21.03 1.35 -2.33
N CYS A 57 19.94 1.35 -3.12
CA CYS A 57 19.64 0.29 -4.08
C CYS A 57 20.74 0.19 -5.15
N PHE A 58 21.24 1.33 -5.65
CA PHE A 58 22.34 1.34 -6.61
C PHE A 58 23.62 0.71 -6.03
N ALA A 59 23.99 1.06 -4.79
CA ALA A 59 25.13 0.48 -4.12
C ALA A 59 24.95 -1.03 -3.84
N MET A 60 23.75 -1.47 -3.42
CA MET A 60 23.42 -2.90 -3.31
C MET A 60 23.58 -3.61 -4.65
N PHE A 61 23.06 -3.03 -5.74
CA PHE A 61 23.19 -3.59 -7.07
C PHE A 61 24.66 -3.77 -7.48
N LEU A 62 25.50 -2.76 -7.25
CA LEU A 62 26.94 -2.87 -7.52
C LEU A 62 27.62 -3.95 -6.68
N LEU A 63 27.28 -4.05 -5.40
CA LEU A 63 27.84 -5.07 -4.49
C LEU A 63 27.39 -6.49 -4.87
N LEU A 64 26.14 -6.67 -5.30
CA LEU A 64 25.64 -7.98 -5.74
C LEU A 64 26.20 -8.38 -7.11
N GLY A 65 26.24 -7.44 -8.06
CA GLY A 65 26.73 -7.68 -9.42
C GLY A 65 28.24 -7.88 -9.47
N PHE A 66 28.99 -6.91 -8.94
CA PHE A 66 30.44 -6.81 -9.09
C PHE A 66 31.22 -7.16 -7.82
N GLY A 67 30.55 -7.33 -6.67
CA GLY A 67 31.23 -7.72 -5.43
C GLY A 67 31.70 -9.17 -5.46
N GLY A 68 32.80 -9.42 -4.73
CA GLY A 68 33.38 -10.76 -4.49
C GLY A 68 32.58 -11.64 -3.54
N LEU A 69 31.25 -11.49 -3.52
CA LEU A 69 30.34 -12.30 -2.70
C LEU A 69 30.19 -13.70 -3.33
N SER A 70 30.02 -14.71 -2.49
CA SER A 70 29.67 -16.06 -2.95
C SER A 70 28.29 -16.09 -3.62
N MET A 71 28.02 -17.10 -4.45
CA MET A 71 26.70 -17.24 -5.10
C MET A 71 25.55 -17.31 -4.10
N THR A 72 25.75 -17.97 -2.96
CA THR A 72 24.74 -18.04 -1.88
C THR A 72 24.45 -16.67 -1.28
N GLU A 73 25.50 -15.88 -0.98
CA GLU A 73 25.35 -14.52 -0.45
C GLU A 73 24.66 -13.60 -1.46
N LYS A 74 24.96 -13.76 -2.76
CA LYS A 74 24.28 -13.00 -3.84
C LYS A 74 22.79 -13.35 -3.91
N PHE A 75 22.44 -14.64 -3.81
CA PHE A 75 21.04 -15.06 -3.82
C PHE A 75 20.28 -14.54 -2.61
N GLN A 76 20.86 -14.67 -1.40
CA GLN A 76 20.29 -14.10 -0.18
C GLN A 76 20.10 -12.59 -0.30
N GLY A 77 21.12 -11.87 -0.75
CA GLY A 77 21.06 -10.42 -0.95
C GLY A 77 20.01 -10.00 -1.98
N SER A 78 19.85 -10.76 -3.06
CA SER A 78 18.86 -10.50 -4.12
C SER A 78 17.41 -10.51 -3.59
N VAL A 79 17.09 -11.45 -2.70
CA VAL A 79 15.75 -11.56 -2.09
C VAL A 79 15.36 -10.28 -1.33
N PHE A 80 16.32 -9.60 -0.71
CA PHE A 80 16.07 -8.31 -0.05
C PHE A 80 16.22 -7.11 -0.98
N PHE A 81 17.10 -7.20 -1.97
CA PHE A 81 17.27 -6.15 -2.97
C PHE A 81 15.98 -5.91 -3.77
N MET A 82 15.26 -6.97 -4.18
CA MET A 82 14.06 -6.83 -4.99
C MET A 82 12.93 -6.03 -4.31
N PRO A 83 12.54 -6.30 -3.04
CA PRO A 83 11.60 -5.47 -2.30
C PRO A 83 12.08 -4.03 -2.11
N ASN A 84 13.37 -3.82 -1.85
CA ASN A 84 13.93 -2.46 -1.71
C ASN A 84 13.85 -1.68 -3.04
N LEU A 85 14.17 -2.32 -4.15
CA LEU A 85 14.06 -1.74 -5.49
C LEU A 85 12.60 -1.40 -5.80
N LEU A 86 11.67 -2.33 -5.54
CA LEU A 86 10.23 -2.09 -5.73
C LEU A 86 9.76 -0.91 -4.87
N ALA A 87 10.12 -0.89 -3.58
CA ALA A 87 9.79 0.20 -2.68
C ALA A 87 10.36 1.54 -3.18
N CYS A 88 11.58 1.55 -3.70
CA CYS A 88 12.20 2.73 -4.29
C CYS A 88 11.43 3.24 -5.51
N ILE A 89 11.05 2.36 -6.44
CA ILE A 89 10.29 2.71 -7.65
C ILE A 89 8.91 3.28 -7.27
N VAL A 90 8.20 2.55 -6.43
CA VAL A 90 6.86 2.93 -5.96
C VAL A 90 6.89 4.28 -5.25
N ARG A 91 7.90 4.49 -4.40
CA ARG A 91 8.08 5.75 -3.68
C ARG A 91 8.45 6.91 -4.60
N TRP A 92 9.35 6.69 -5.55
CA TRP A 92 9.72 7.71 -6.54
C TRP A 92 8.50 8.16 -7.35
N SER A 93 7.67 7.21 -7.74
CA SER A 93 6.38 7.47 -8.40
C SER A 93 5.48 8.36 -7.52
N ASN A 94 5.30 8.04 -6.24
CA ASN A 94 4.46 8.80 -5.30
C ASN A 94 4.98 10.21 -4.94
N VAL A 95 6.27 10.47 -5.12
CA VAL A 95 6.85 11.80 -4.89
C VAL A 95 6.74 12.68 -6.13
N THR A 96 6.83 12.07 -7.31
CA THR A 96 6.70 12.77 -8.59
C THR A 96 5.23 13.02 -8.94
N GLY A 97 4.38 12.00 -8.79
CA GLY A 97 2.95 12.04 -9.02
C GLY A 97 2.14 11.92 -7.72
N ASN A 98 0.90 12.36 -7.75
CA ASN A 98 -0.04 12.21 -6.64
C ASN A 98 -1.09 11.10 -6.90
N ASP A 99 -0.80 10.20 -7.83
CA ASP A 99 -1.75 9.22 -8.38
C ASP A 99 -2.33 8.30 -7.31
N ALA A 100 -1.49 7.72 -6.46
CA ALA A 100 -1.95 6.84 -5.38
C ALA A 100 -2.93 7.56 -4.43
N ILE A 101 -2.64 8.83 -4.12
CA ILE A 101 -3.45 9.66 -3.24
C ILE A 101 -4.75 10.08 -3.93
N GLN A 102 -4.70 10.40 -5.22
CA GLN A 102 -5.89 10.67 -6.01
C GLN A 102 -6.81 9.46 -6.06
N ILE A 103 -6.27 8.26 -6.27
CA ILE A 103 -7.04 7.01 -6.29
C ILE A 103 -7.71 6.76 -4.93
N ILE A 104 -6.98 6.92 -3.82
CA ILE A 104 -7.56 6.80 -2.47
C ILE A 104 -8.67 7.84 -2.25
N ASN A 105 -8.45 9.09 -2.64
CA ASN A 105 -9.47 10.14 -2.55
C ASN A 105 -10.71 9.84 -3.40
N SER A 106 -10.53 9.24 -4.59
CA SER A 106 -11.64 8.81 -5.45
C SER A 106 -12.44 7.68 -4.79
N PHE A 107 -11.80 6.71 -4.14
CA PHE A 107 -12.50 5.67 -3.38
C PHE A 107 -13.27 6.24 -2.20
N LEU A 108 -12.68 7.19 -1.46
CA LEU A 108 -13.37 7.89 -0.38
C LEU A 108 -14.59 8.68 -0.89
N ALA A 109 -14.44 9.39 -2.01
CA ALA A 109 -15.53 10.16 -2.62
C ALA A 109 -16.66 9.24 -3.13
N PHE A 110 -16.29 8.16 -3.83
CA PHE A 110 -17.25 7.17 -4.33
C PHE A 110 -18.06 6.53 -3.20
N GLU A 111 -17.41 6.14 -2.11
CA GLU A 111 -18.12 5.53 -1.00
C GLU A 111 -19.07 6.52 -0.32
N HIS A 112 -18.64 7.78 -0.18
CA HIS A 112 -19.49 8.84 0.38
C HIS A 112 -20.72 9.11 -0.49
N SER A 113 -20.60 9.09 -1.83
CA SER A 113 -21.70 9.39 -2.74
C SER A 113 -22.61 8.20 -3.04
N THR A 114 -22.05 7.01 -3.28
CA THR A 114 -22.75 5.90 -3.95
C THR A 114 -23.06 4.77 -2.98
N VAL A 115 -22.14 4.47 -2.07
CA VAL A 115 -22.31 3.35 -1.14
C VAL A 115 -23.21 3.77 0.00
N LYS A 116 -23.13 5.01 0.50
CA LYS A 116 -23.97 5.46 1.62
C LYS A 116 -25.48 5.35 1.32
N SER A 117 -25.90 5.61 0.08
CA SER A 117 -27.31 5.47 -0.34
C SER A 117 -27.76 4.01 -0.53
N ALA A 118 -26.85 3.08 -0.82
CA ALA A 118 -27.16 1.66 -1.07
C ALA A 118 -26.88 0.76 0.15
N SER A 119 -26.03 1.20 1.07
CA SER A 119 -25.44 0.40 2.15
C SER A 119 -26.23 0.40 3.44
N GLU A 120 -27.26 1.23 3.61
CA GLU A 120 -28.06 1.20 4.85
C GLU A 120 -28.63 -0.19 5.15
N ASN A 121 -28.73 -1.07 4.14
CA ASN A 121 -29.19 -2.45 4.28
C ASN A 121 -28.14 -3.54 3.96
N SER A 122 -26.93 -3.19 3.50
CA SER A 122 -25.90 -4.19 3.16
C SER A 122 -24.81 -4.24 4.22
N GLY A 123 -24.84 -5.26 5.07
CA GLY A 123 -23.78 -5.52 6.05
C GLY A 123 -22.40 -5.73 5.40
N THR A 124 -21.35 -5.61 6.20
CA THR A 124 -19.96 -5.76 5.74
C THR A 124 -19.73 -7.14 5.12
N THR A 125 -19.27 -7.18 3.87
CA THR A 125 -19.00 -8.44 3.16
C THR A 125 -17.89 -9.24 3.86
N PRO A 126 -17.93 -10.59 3.84
CA PRO A 126 -16.85 -11.42 4.39
C PRO A 126 -15.48 -11.08 3.79
N LEU A 127 -15.44 -10.75 2.49
CA LEU A 127 -14.24 -10.31 1.78
C LEU A 127 -13.66 -9.03 2.37
N ALA A 128 -14.51 -8.04 2.68
CA ALA A 128 -14.08 -6.80 3.32
C ALA A 128 -13.48 -7.04 4.71
N LYS A 129 -14.08 -7.93 5.50
CA LYS A 129 -13.56 -8.31 6.82
C LYS A 129 -12.21 -9.02 6.71
N ALA A 130 -12.07 -9.96 5.76
CA ALA A 130 -10.80 -10.63 5.51
C ALA A 130 -9.70 -9.65 5.08
N MET A 131 -10.03 -8.70 4.20
CA MET A 131 -9.08 -7.67 3.75
C MET A 131 -8.64 -6.76 4.89
N LYS A 132 -9.55 -6.39 5.80
CA LYS A 132 -9.21 -5.63 7.00
C LYS A 132 -8.15 -6.34 7.85
N TYR A 133 -8.38 -7.61 8.21
CA TYR A 133 -7.43 -8.38 8.99
C TYR A 133 -6.08 -8.57 8.28
N PHE A 134 -6.11 -8.74 6.96
CA PHE A 134 -4.90 -8.82 6.15
C PHE A 134 -4.07 -7.53 6.22
N ILE A 135 -4.72 -6.37 6.07
CA ILE A 135 -4.04 -5.06 6.17
C ILE A 135 -3.51 -4.84 7.59
N GLU A 136 -4.29 -5.13 8.62
CA GLU A 136 -3.85 -5.02 10.03
C GLU A 136 -2.63 -5.91 10.30
N LEU A 137 -2.63 -7.15 9.79
CA LEU A 137 -1.49 -8.05 9.91
C LEU A 137 -0.24 -7.48 9.23
N ILE A 138 -0.39 -6.89 8.04
CA ILE A 138 0.74 -6.27 7.34
C ILE A 138 1.25 -5.06 8.11
N GLU A 139 0.36 -4.17 8.56
CA GLU A 139 0.73 -2.99 9.36
C GLU A 139 1.52 -3.34 10.62
N ILE A 140 1.15 -4.43 11.30
CA ILE A 140 1.88 -4.96 12.46
C ILE A 140 3.23 -5.57 12.04
N SER A 141 3.30 -6.22 10.87
CA SER A 141 4.53 -6.84 10.39
C SER A 141 5.61 -5.84 9.97
N ILE A 142 5.24 -4.65 9.47
CA ILE A 142 6.19 -3.60 9.05
C ILE A 142 7.23 -3.24 10.14
N PRO A 143 6.83 -2.86 11.36
CA PRO A 143 7.79 -2.59 12.42
C PRO A 143 8.52 -3.85 12.89
N ILE A 144 7.86 -5.01 12.88
CA ILE A 144 8.48 -6.29 13.25
C ILE A 144 9.65 -6.62 12.32
N VAL A 145 9.50 -6.42 11.00
CA VAL A 145 10.59 -6.63 10.03
C VAL A 145 11.80 -5.76 10.36
N SER A 146 11.57 -4.50 10.74
CA SER A 146 12.66 -3.57 11.12
C SER A 146 13.37 -4.03 12.41
N VAL A 147 12.62 -4.53 13.39
CA VAL A 147 13.16 -5.07 14.65
C VAL A 147 13.93 -6.37 14.42
N LEU A 148 13.39 -7.29 13.61
CA LEU A 148 14.05 -8.55 13.26
C LEU A 148 15.34 -8.30 12.49
N GLN A 149 15.36 -7.31 11.59
CA GLN A 149 16.59 -6.88 10.94
C GLN A 149 17.61 -6.36 11.96
N MET A 150 17.19 -5.50 12.89
CA MET A 150 18.10 -5.02 13.94
C MET A 150 18.66 -6.17 14.78
N ALA A 151 17.81 -7.14 15.15
CA ALA A 151 18.25 -8.35 15.85
C ALA A 151 19.26 -9.16 15.02
N LEU A 152 19.03 -9.31 13.71
CA LEU A 152 19.98 -9.97 12.80
C LEU A 152 21.35 -9.29 12.82
N PHE A 153 21.42 -7.96 12.90
CA PHE A 153 22.68 -7.23 13.03
C PHE A 153 23.41 -7.47 14.35
N LEU A 154 22.67 -7.70 15.44
CA LEU A 154 23.26 -8.05 16.73
C LEU A 154 23.93 -9.41 16.70
N PHE A 155 23.27 -10.40 16.08
CA PHE A 155 23.75 -11.78 16.09
C PHE A 155 24.73 -12.08 14.95
N ALA A 156 24.55 -11.46 13.79
CA ALA A 156 25.30 -11.75 12.57
C ALA A 156 25.57 -10.48 11.74
N PRO A 157 26.45 -9.57 12.21
CA PRO A 157 26.65 -8.24 11.62
C PRO A 157 27.24 -8.26 10.20
N CYS A 158 27.81 -9.39 9.76
CA CYS A 158 28.41 -9.54 8.43
C CYS A 158 27.53 -10.35 7.44
N THR A 159 26.27 -10.59 7.77
CA THR A 159 25.34 -11.28 6.87
C THR A 159 24.76 -10.29 5.85
N PRO A 160 24.70 -10.64 4.55
CA PRO A 160 23.90 -9.88 3.57
C PRO A 160 22.46 -9.71 4.06
N PRO A 161 21.69 -8.70 3.62
CA PRO A 161 21.84 -7.91 2.39
C PRO A 161 22.49 -6.53 2.54
N PHE A 162 23.00 -6.18 3.72
CA PHE A 162 23.25 -4.78 4.07
C PHE A 162 24.62 -4.28 3.57
N ILE A 163 24.68 -3.02 3.12
CA ILE A 163 25.87 -2.46 2.44
C ILE A 163 27.10 -2.56 3.34
N VAL A 164 26.95 -2.22 4.62
CA VAL A 164 28.05 -2.26 5.59
C VAL A 164 28.49 -3.70 5.86
N SER A 165 27.54 -4.62 5.94
CA SER A 165 27.76 -6.05 6.15
C SER A 165 28.43 -6.74 4.96
N MET A 166 28.11 -6.32 3.73
CA MET A 166 28.70 -6.86 2.49
C MET A 166 30.09 -6.30 2.17
N SER A 167 30.59 -5.35 2.97
CA SER A 167 31.95 -4.85 2.79
C SER A 167 32.99 -5.92 3.14
N GLY A 168 34.02 -6.08 2.31
CA GLY A 168 35.10 -7.07 2.56
C GLY A 168 35.85 -6.85 3.88
N LYS A 169 35.74 -5.66 4.47
CA LYS A 169 36.32 -5.31 5.77
C LYS A 169 35.57 -5.91 6.97
N CYS A 170 34.32 -6.34 6.81
CA CYS A 170 33.50 -6.86 7.91
C CYS A 170 34.12 -8.12 8.56
N ARG A 171 34.74 -9.00 7.76
CA ARG A 171 35.35 -10.25 8.26
C ARG A 171 36.67 -10.05 9.00
N GLY A 172 37.36 -8.93 8.80
CA GLY A 172 38.75 -8.73 9.25
C GLY A 172 38.97 -7.81 10.45
N ALA A 173 38.03 -6.92 10.78
CA ALA A 173 38.24 -5.89 11.81
C ALA A 173 37.65 -6.32 13.17
N ARG A 174 38.50 -6.75 14.12
CA ARG A 174 38.06 -7.12 15.47
C ARG A 174 38.12 -6.00 16.52
N THR A 175 38.82 -4.87 16.30
CA THR A 175 39.24 -4.08 17.48
C THR A 175 39.10 -2.54 17.49
N VAL A 176 38.78 -1.79 16.42
CA VAL A 176 38.74 -0.28 16.56
C VAL A 176 37.69 0.44 15.68
N LEU A 177 36.60 -0.19 15.24
CA LEU A 177 35.63 0.44 14.32
C LEU A 177 34.14 0.23 14.69
N ASP A 178 33.84 0.09 15.98
CA ASP A 178 32.50 -0.33 16.41
C ASP A 178 31.43 0.76 16.17
N SER A 179 31.74 2.03 16.41
CA SER A 179 30.74 3.12 16.27
C SER A 179 30.27 3.35 14.83
N CYS A 180 31.17 3.33 13.85
CA CYS A 180 30.79 3.50 12.44
C CYS A 180 29.94 2.32 11.94
N ARG A 181 30.21 1.11 12.42
CA ARG A 181 29.42 -0.08 12.09
C ARG A 181 28.00 0.04 12.64
N TRP A 182 27.86 0.40 13.91
CA TRP A 182 26.55 0.65 14.53
C TRP A 182 25.75 1.73 13.80
N PHE A 183 26.40 2.84 13.45
CA PHE A 183 25.77 3.89 12.65
C PHE A 183 25.27 3.36 11.30
N GLY A 184 26.09 2.53 10.64
CA GLY A 184 25.71 1.85 9.40
C GLY A 184 24.47 0.97 9.55
N HIS A 185 24.43 0.12 10.57
CA HIS A 185 23.27 -0.75 10.84
C HIS A 185 22.00 0.06 11.15
N ILE A 186 22.11 1.12 11.95
CA ILE A 186 20.98 2.02 12.23
C ILE A 186 20.50 2.69 10.95
N LEU A 187 21.41 3.17 10.11
CA LEU A 187 21.08 3.79 8.82
C LEU A 187 20.38 2.79 7.89
N ASP A 188 20.88 1.57 7.80
CA ASP A 188 20.31 0.51 6.96
C ASP A 188 18.91 0.09 7.43
N THR A 189 18.70 -0.06 8.75
CA THR A 189 17.36 -0.34 9.32
C THR A 189 16.42 0.84 9.10
N TRP A 190 16.91 2.06 9.26
CA TRP A 190 16.10 3.26 9.04
C TRP A 190 15.67 3.41 7.59
N ILE A 191 16.58 3.19 6.63
CA ILE A 191 16.27 3.20 5.18
C ILE A 191 15.24 2.13 4.85
N LEU A 192 15.41 0.89 5.34
CA LEU A 192 14.43 -0.17 5.09
C LEU A 192 13.06 0.18 5.66
N SER A 193 13.01 0.55 6.95
CA SER A 193 11.77 0.89 7.64
C SER A 193 11.02 1.97 6.87
N HIS A 194 11.73 3.04 6.49
CA HIS A 194 11.19 4.15 5.72
C HIS A 194 10.66 3.73 4.34
N GLY A 195 11.43 2.91 3.62
CA GLY A 195 11.04 2.36 2.32
C GLY A 195 9.77 1.52 2.40
N VAL A 196 9.69 0.61 3.37
CA VAL A 196 8.54 -0.28 3.55
C VAL A 196 7.28 0.51 3.93
N TYR A 197 7.37 1.45 4.88
CA TYR A 197 6.24 2.32 5.23
C TYR A 197 5.75 3.12 4.01
N SER A 198 6.66 3.72 3.24
CA SER A 198 6.26 4.49 2.06
C SER A 198 5.64 3.63 0.95
N ALA A 199 6.09 2.39 0.76
CA ALA A 199 5.59 1.49 -0.26
C ALA A 199 4.26 0.83 0.12
N ALA A 200 4.00 0.69 1.42
CA ALA A 200 2.77 0.09 1.94
C ALA A 200 1.52 0.88 1.50
N ILE A 201 1.59 2.21 1.36
CA ILE A 201 0.42 3.00 0.95
C ILE A 201 -0.20 2.54 -0.38
N PRO A 202 0.53 2.60 -1.51
CA PRO A 202 -0.03 2.17 -2.79
C PRO A 202 -0.28 0.66 -2.84
N ILE A 203 0.53 -0.17 -2.19
CA ILE A 203 0.30 -1.62 -2.22
C ILE A 203 -0.98 -1.98 -1.46
N LEU A 204 -1.11 -1.55 -0.21
CA LEU A 204 -2.24 -1.91 0.63
C LEU A 204 -3.50 -1.12 0.28
N PHE A 205 -3.42 0.20 0.21
CA PHE A 205 -4.62 1.03 0.12
C PHE A 205 -5.05 1.32 -1.31
N VAL A 206 -4.14 1.29 -2.29
CA VAL A 206 -4.53 1.43 -3.70
C VAL A 206 -4.80 0.06 -4.31
N LEU A 207 -3.86 -0.87 -4.25
CA LEU A 207 -4.02 -2.18 -4.91
C LEU A 207 -4.94 -3.10 -4.13
N CYS A 208 -4.66 -3.41 -2.86
CA CYS A 208 -5.49 -4.38 -2.11
C CYS A 208 -6.89 -3.84 -1.83
N VAL A 209 -7.01 -2.65 -1.22
CA VAL A 209 -8.32 -2.07 -0.92
C VAL A 209 -9.07 -1.68 -2.19
N GLY A 210 -8.37 -1.11 -3.18
CA GLY A 210 -8.99 -0.77 -4.47
C GLY A 210 -9.57 -1.98 -5.19
N THR A 211 -8.92 -3.15 -5.11
CA THR A 211 -9.47 -4.41 -5.63
C THR A 211 -10.78 -4.78 -4.94
N VAL A 212 -10.86 -4.68 -3.61
CA VAL A 212 -12.11 -4.98 -2.89
C VAL A 212 -13.21 -3.96 -3.20
N CYS A 213 -12.86 -2.68 -3.31
CA CYS A 213 -13.79 -1.64 -3.74
C CYS A 213 -14.34 -1.92 -5.14
N PHE A 214 -13.47 -2.28 -6.08
CA PHE A 214 -13.86 -2.61 -7.45
C PHE A 214 -14.77 -3.85 -7.51
N LEU A 215 -14.43 -4.92 -6.79
CA LEU A 215 -15.29 -6.12 -6.71
C LEU A 215 -16.65 -5.80 -6.09
N THR A 216 -16.69 -4.96 -5.06
CA THR A 216 -17.95 -4.51 -4.43
C THR A 216 -18.78 -3.69 -5.41
N TYR A 217 -18.14 -2.83 -6.22
CA TYR A 217 -18.81 -2.08 -7.27
C TYR A 217 -19.44 -3.00 -8.32
N LEU A 218 -18.71 -4.03 -8.78
CA LEU A 218 -19.25 -5.00 -9.73
C LEU A 218 -20.44 -5.78 -9.16
N ASP A 219 -20.42 -6.14 -7.88
CA ASP A 219 -21.55 -6.79 -7.20
C ASP A 219 -22.79 -5.88 -7.15
N ILE A 220 -22.59 -4.60 -6.82
CA ILE A 220 -23.67 -3.60 -6.83
C ILE A 220 -24.25 -3.44 -8.24
N LEU A 221 -23.38 -3.30 -9.25
CA LEU A 221 -23.80 -3.13 -10.64
C LEU A 221 -24.59 -4.35 -11.13
N LYS A 222 -24.15 -5.56 -10.79
CA LYS A 222 -24.87 -6.80 -11.11
C LYS A 222 -26.29 -6.79 -10.54
N ARG A 223 -26.47 -6.38 -9.28
CA ARG A 223 -27.81 -6.28 -8.66
C ARG A 223 -28.70 -5.27 -9.38
N TYR A 224 -28.16 -4.12 -9.78
CA TYR A 224 -28.94 -3.13 -10.54
C TYR A 224 -29.39 -3.67 -11.90
N VAL A 225 -28.53 -4.39 -12.61
CA VAL A 225 -28.87 -5.02 -13.89
C VAL A 225 -29.95 -6.09 -13.71
N GLU A 226 -29.85 -6.93 -12.68
CA GLU A 226 -30.87 -7.94 -12.37
C GLU A 226 -32.23 -7.33 -12.01
N ILE A 227 -32.24 -6.27 -11.18
CA ILE A 227 -33.47 -5.53 -10.84
C ILE A 227 -34.07 -4.89 -12.10
N PHE A 228 -33.25 -4.25 -12.93
CA PHE A 228 -33.71 -3.62 -14.16
C PHE A 228 -34.34 -4.65 -15.11
N PHE A 229 -33.73 -5.83 -15.25
CA PHE A 229 -34.28 -6.91 -16.06
C PHE A 229 -35.62 -7.42 -15.49
N TYR A 230 -35.71 -7.59 -14.17
CA TYR A 230 -36.93 -8.04 -13.49
C TYR A 230 -38.08 -7.02 -13.64
N VAL A 231 -37.79 -5.72 -13.48
CA VAL A 231 -38.78 -4.65 -13.68
C VAL A 231 -39.27 -4.60 -15.12
N ASN A 232 -38.38 -4.75 -16.11
CA ASN A 232 -38.79 -4.80 -17.51
C ASN A 232 -39.70 -6.00 -17.81
N ILE A 233 -39.42 -7.17 -17.22
CA ILE A 233 -40.30 -8.34 -17.33
C ILE A 233 -41.67 -8.07 -16.70
N LEU A 234 -41.71 -7.48 -15.51
CA LEU A 234 -42.98 -7.16 -14.82
C LEU A 234 -43.80 -6.12 -15.59
N LEU A 235 -43.15 -5.08 -16.13
CA LEU A 235 -43.81 -4.08 -16.97
C LEU A 235 -44.41 -4.74 -18.23
N LYS A 236 -43.64 -5.59 -18.93
CA LYS A 236 -44.14 -6.32 -20.10
C LYS A 236 -45.33 -7.24 -19.78
N LYS A 237 -45.34 -7.84 -18.57
CA LYS A 237 -46.46 -8.69 -18.12
C LYS A 237 -47.71 -7.87 -17.77
N SER A 238 -47.55 -6.70 -17.17
CA SER A 238 -48.67 -5.83 -16.77
C SER A 238 -49.46 -5.27 -17.96
N THR A 239 -48.80 -5.04 -19.09
CA THR A 239 -49.44 -4.57 -20.33
C THR A 239 -50.31 -5.61 -21.04
N CYS A 240 -50.24 -6.90 -20.67
CA CYS A 240 -51.02 -7.97 -21.33
C CYS A 240 -52.37 -8.30 -20.66
N SER A 241 -52.78 -7.66 -19.56
CA SER A 241 -53.88 -8.18 -18.71
C SER A 241 -55.19 -7.39 -18.71
N ILE A 242 -55.46 -6.49 -19.67
CA ILE A 242 -56.68 -5.65 -19.63
C ILE A 242 -57.40 -5.63 -20.98
N HIS A 243 -58.17 -6.69 -21.28
CA HIS A 243 -59.42 -6.54 -22.05
C HIS A 243 -60.38 -7.71 -21.78
N PRO A 244 -61.53 -7.49 -21.11
CA PRO A 244 -62.59 -8.48 -21.02
C PRO A 244 -63.35 -8.48 -22.35
N GLY A 245 -62.94 -9.30 -23.31
CA GLY A 245 -63.73 -9.51 -24.53
C GLY A 245 -63.00 -10.00 -25.78
N ASN A 246 -61.67 -9.81 -25.90
CA ASN A 246 -60.90 -10.33 -27.04
C ASN A 246 -59.44 -10.57 -26.62
N PHE A 247 -59.03 -11.83 -26.53
CA PHE A 247 -57.64 -12.23 -26.31
C PHE A 247 -56.87 -12.07 -27.62
N LEU A 248 -56.22 -10.93 -27.81
CA LEU A 248 -55.13 -10.79 -28.78
C LEU A 248 -53.90 -10.29 -28.03
N CYS A 249 -53.13 -11.22 -27.45
CA CYS A 249 -51.75 -10.92 -27.10
C CYS A 249 -50.99 -10.84 -28.42
N ILE A 250 -50.64 -9.63 -28.86
CA ILE A 250 -49.74 -9.45 -29.98
C ILE A 250 -48.34 -9.82 -29.47
N GLU A 251 -47.91 -11.04 -29.79
CA GLU A 251 -46.50 -11.43 -29.71
C GLU A 251 -45.73 -10.64 -30.78
N PHE A 252 -44.81 -9.79 -30.32
CA PHE A 252 -43.70 -9.28 -31.13
C PHE A 252 -42.43 -10.04 -30.75
#